data_AF-A0ABD1EUP5-F1
#
_entry.id   AF-A0ABD1EUP5-F1
#
_cell.length_a   1.000
_cell.length_b   1.000
_cell.length_c   1.000
_cell.angle_alpha   90.00
_cell.angle_beta   90.00
_cell.angle_gamma   90.00
#
_symmetry.space_group_name_H-M   'P 1'
#
loop_
_entity.id
_entity.type
_entity.pdbx_description
1 polymer ?
#
loop_
_entity_poly.entity_id
_entity_poly.type
_entity_poly.pdbx_seq_one_letter_code
_entity_poly.pdbx_strand_id
1 'polypeptide(L)' 'MNILDKTLQDIVYKLVPELFLQEMMRRKTFYKDHTNLAAKASPEERGEDTERTIFNPKETISLSLEYI' A
#
# COMPACT_ATOMS: atom_id res chain seq x y z
N MET A 1 -6.17 -8.82 13.69
CA MET A 1 -6.80 -7.79 12.84
C MET A 1 -8.20 -8.27 12.50
N ASN A 2 -9.24 -7.49 12.81
CA ASN A 2 -10.61 -7.86 12.47
C ASN A 2 -10.78 -7.80 10.94
N ILE A 3 -11.45 -8.79 10.35
CA ILE A 3 -11.65 -8.88 8.90
C ILE A 3 -12.42 -7.66 8.38
N LEU A 4 -13.38 -7.15 9.16
CA LEU A 4 -14.17 -5.96 8.81
C LEU A 4 -13.31 -4.69 8.68
N ASP A 5 -12.33 -4.51 9.57
CA ASP A 5 -11.41 -3.36 9.54
C ASP A 5 -10.52 -3.40 8.30
N LYS A 6 -10.06 -4.61 7.92
CA LYS A 6 -9.25 -4.79 6.71
C LYS A 6 -10.06 -4.50 5.45
N THR A 7 -11.29 -4.99 5.36
CA THR A 7 -12.16 -4.72 4.19
C THR A 7 -12.49 -3.24 4.04
N LEU A 8 -12.82 -2.55 5.14
CA LEU A 8 -13.07 -1.11 5.09
C LEU A 8 -11.82 -0.34 4.65
N GLN A 9 -10.66 -0.67 5.21
CA GLN A 9 -9.39 -0.07 4.83
C GLN A 9 -9.10 -0.26 3.33
N ASP A 10 -9.34 -1.45 2.79
CA ASP A 10 -9.15 -1.75 1.37
C ASP A 10 -10.06 -0.89 0.48
N ILE A 11 -11.31 -0.69 0.88
CA ILE A 11 -12.26 0.19 0.17
C ILE A 11 -11.76 1.63 0.21
N VAL A 12 -11.38 2.13 1.39
CA VAL A 12 -10.92 3.52 1.57
C VAL A 12 -9.66 3.79 0.74
N TYR A 13 -8.69 2.86 0.74
CA TYR A 13 -7.48 2.97 -0.06
C TYR A 13 -7.71 2.93 -1.57
N LYS A 14 -8.77 2.26 -2.04
CA LYS A 14 -9.14 2.25 -3.46
C LYS A 14 -9.90 3.50 -3.90
N LEU A 15 -10.71 4.08 -3.02
CA LEU A 15 -11.60 5.19 -3.39
C LEU A 15 -10.99 6.58 -3.19
N VAL A 16 -10.10 6.76 -2.21
CA VAL A 16 -9.49 8.06 -1.93
C VAL A 16 -8.21 8.20 -2.75
N PRO A 17 -8.14 9.17 -3.70
CA PRO A 17 -6.96 9.36 -4.52
C PRO A 17 -5.71 9.60 -3.69
N GLU A 18 -4.61 8.95 -4.07
CA GLU A 18 -3.27 9.09 -3.46
C GLU A 18 -3.16 8.65 -1.99
N LEU A 19 -4.25 8.30 -1.30
CA LEU A 19 -4.23 8.03 0.14
C LEU A 19 -3.29 6.87 0.50
N PHE A 20 -3.39 5.76 -0.24
CA PHE A 20 -2.52 4.61 -0.02
C PHE A 20 -1.04 4.98 -0.16
N LEU A 21 -0.70 5.68 -1.26
CA LEU A 21 0.68 6.09 -1.55
C LEU A 21 1.23 7.03 -0.47
N GLN A 22 0.44 8.03 -0.05
CA GLN A 22 0.82 8.96 1.02
C GLN A 22 1.06 8.24 2.35
N GLU A 23 0.20 7.29 2.70
CA GLU A 23 0.33 6.52 3.94
C GLU A 23 1.53 5.56 3.90
N MET A 24 1.81 4.90 2.77
CA MET A 24 3.02 4.08 2.62
C MET A 24 4.29 4.93 2.75
N MET A 25 4.31 6.12 2.15
CA MET A 25 5.43 7.07 2.28
C MET A 25 5.62 7.53 3.73
N ARG A 26 4.53 7.84 4.42
CA ARG A 26 4.57 8.22 5.84
C ARG A 26 5.12 7.10 6.72
N ARG A 27 4.69 5.86 6.50
CA ARG A 27 5.20 4.67 7.23
C ARG A 27 6.69 4.47 6.99
N LYS A 28 7.15 4.53 5.74
CA LYS A 28 8.57 4.43 5.40
C LYS A 28 9.40 5.50 6.12
N THR A 29 8.98 6.76 6.06
CA THR A 29 9.67 7.86 6.74
C THR A 29 9.71 7.65 8.25
N PHE A 30 8.58 7.26 8.86
CA PHE A 30 8.53 6.99 10.29
C PHE A 30 9.52 5.90 10.71
N TYR A 31 9.52 4.75 10.03
CA TYR A 31 10.38 3.62 10.41
C TYR A 31 11.85 3.82 10.04
N LYS A 32 12.16 4.68 9.07
CA LYS A 32 13.53 5.11 8.79
C LYS A 32 14.18 5.78 10.01
N ASP A 33 13.40 6.59 10.73
CA ASP A 33 13.89 7.33 11.91
C ASP A 33 13.77 6.51 13.22
N HIS A 34 13.08 5.36 13.18
CA HIS A 34 12.80 4.50 14.35
C HIS A 34 13.22 3.05 14.10
N THR A 35 14.52 2.83 13.87
CA THR A 35 15.08 1.52 13.50
C THR A 35 14.79 0.41 14.52
N ASN A 36 14.73 0.75 15.81
CA ASN A 36 14.36 -0.17 16.90
C ASN A 36 12.90 -0.66 16.81
N LEU A 37 11.99 0.18 16.33
CA LEU A 37 10.60 -0.19 16.08
C LEU A 37 10.48 -0.93 14.74
N ALA A 38 11.25 -0.52 13.73
CA ALA A 38 11.28 -1.13 12.41
C ALA A 38 11.62 -2.62 12.47
N ALA A 39 12.56 -3.01 13.35
CA ALA A 39 12.95 -4.40 13.57
C ALA A 39 11.81 -5.30 14.09
N LYS A 40 10.75 -4.72 14.65
CA LYS A 40 9.58 -5.44 15.21
C LYS A 40 8.35 -5.39 14.31
N ALA A 41 8.36 -4.52 13.31
CA ALA A 41 7.25 -4.34 12.38
C ALA A 41 7.42 -5.26 11.16
N SER A 42 6.30 -5.74 10.62
CA SER A 42 6.26 -6.42 9.33
C SER A 42 6.58 -5.46 8.17
N PRO A 43 7.00 -5.96 6.99
CA PRO A 43 7.20 -5.13 5.81
C PRO A 43 5.96 -4.31 5.42
N GLU A 44 4.75 -4.88 5.53
CA GLU A 44 3.48 -4.16 5.28
C GLU A 44 3.27 -2.98 6.24
N GLU A 45 3.57 -3.17 7.53
CA GLU A 45 3.48 -2.11 8.53
C GLU A 45 4.54 -1.01 8.29
N ARG A 46 5.70 -1.37 7.74
CA ARG A 46 6.74 -0.41 7.32
C ARG A 46 6.43 0.29 6.00
N GLY A 47 5.38 -0.12 5.29
CA GLY A 47 5.02 0.38 3.97
C GLY A 47 5.93 -0.13 2.85
N GLU A 48 6.67 -1.22 3.09
CA GLU A 48 7.56 -1.87 2.11
C GLU A 48 6.84 -2.89 1.24
N ASP A 49 5.75 -3.47 1.74
CA ASP A 49 4.92 -4.41 0.98
C ASP A 49 3.85 -3.66 0.18
N THR A 50 4.03 -3.63 -1.14
CA THR A 50 3.16 -2.95 -2.09
C THR A 50 2.43 -3.92 -3.02
N GLU A 51 2.33 -5.21 -2.70
CA GLU A 51 1.60 -6.21 -3.51
C GLU A 51 0.06 -5.99 -3.55
N ARG A 52 -0.43 -4.81 -3.15
CA ARG A 52 -1.82 -4.43 -3.29
C ARG A 52 -2.03 -3.87 -4.69
N THR A 53 -2.97 -4.44 -5.44
CA THR A 53 -3.50 -3.92 -6.72
C THR A 53 -4.29 -2.63 -6.48
N ILE A 54 -3.58 -1.57 -6.06
CA ILE A 54 -4.10 -0.22 -5.94
C ILE A 54 -3.51 0.56 -7.11
N PHE A 55 -4.33 0.76 -8.13
CA PHE A 55 -3.95 1.50 -9.33
C PHE A 55 -4.23 2.98 -9.10
N ASN A 56 -3.22 3.82 -9.32
CA ASN A 56 -3.45 5.25 -9.42
C ASN A 56 -4.14 5.54 -10.77
N PRO A 57 -5.21 6.35 -10.82
CA PRO A 57 -5.81 6.78 -12.10
C PRO A 57 -4.84 7.46 -13.08
N LYS A 58 -3.68 7.92 -12.61
CA LYS A 58 -2.61 8.54 -13.40
C LYS A 58 -1.50 7.56 -13.82
N GLU A 59 -1.52 6.31 -13.35
CA GLU A 59 -0.52 5.32 -13.74
C GLU A 59 -0.72 4.87 -15.19
N THR A 60 0.40 4.77 -15.91
CA THR A 60 0.40 4.21 -17.27
C THR A 60 0.40 2.70 -17.18
N ILE A 61 -0.66 2.07 -17.68
CA ILE A 61 -0.76 0.61 -17.76
C ILE A 61 -0.30 0.15 -19.14
N SER A 62 0.64 -0.79 -19.18
CA SER A 62 1.05 -1.49 -20.40
C SER A 62 0.47 -2.89 -20.39
N LEU A 63 -0.28 -3.26 -21.42
CA LEU A 63 -0.87 -4.60 -21.57
C LEU A 63 -0.64 -5.13 -22.99
N SER A 64 -0.41 -6.44 -23.09
CA SER A 64 -0.39 -7.17 -24.36
C SER A 64 -1.44 -8.27 -24.30
N LEU A 65 -2.25 -8.39 -25.35
CA LEU A 65 -3.25 -9.44 -25.51
C LEU A 65 -2.90 -10.26 -26.74
N GLU A 66 -2.89 -11.58 -26.58
CA GLU A 66 -2.70 -12.53 -27.68
C GLU A 66 -3.87 -13.52 -27.67
N TYR A 67 -4.36 -13.85 -28.87
CA TYR A 67 -5.43 -14.83 -29.06
C TYR A 67 -4.81 -16.12 -29.59
N ILE A 68 -5.12 -17.25 -28.94
CA ILE A 68 -4.66 -18.60 -29.32
C ILE A 68 -5.69 -19.25 -30.24
#